data_AF-X5K7B6-F1
#
_entry.id   AF-X5K7B6-F1
#
_cell.length_a   1.000
_cell.length_b   1.000
_cell.length_c   1.000
_cell.angle_alpha   90.00
_cell.angle_beta   90.00
_cell.angle_gamma   90.00
#
_symmetry.space_group_name_H-M   'P 1'
#
loop_
_entity.id
_entity.type
_entity.pdbx_description
1 polymer ?
#
loop_
_entity_poly.entity_id
_entity_poly.type
_entity_poly.pdbx_seq_one_letter_code
_entity_poly.pdbx_strand_id
1 'polypeptide(L)'
;MKKLGASAKGLIFSVLAAIVAFAIYYIYLKKENHYLVDNPTPDTYYFKVNNGEENIIASGQYVTVDLNKGQNKIQVFDKNKKMLYDSAFTVNKLRGLLNIAHKDYYVNRQYYGYNLNKDSLRAKHNIVVDGETLFTDAKKINKLYTEDFYYNINEEYDKVIKNIQKVESRTKIFRKQDFLNYYKDYYNE
;
A
#
# COMPACT_ATOMS: atom_id res chain seq x y z
N MET A 1 3.74 44.16 -34.44
CA MET A 1 3.79 42.74 -34.01
C MET A 1 2.96 41.89 -34.97
N LYS A 2 3.54 40.87 -35.62
CA LYS A 2 2.78 39.95 -36.49
C LYS A 2 1.75 39.21 -35.65
N LYS A 3 0.47 39.28 -36.02
CA LYS A 3 -0.59 38.47 -35.39
C LYS A 3 -0.32 37.01 -35.71
N LEU A 4 -0.23 36.18 -34.67
CA LEU A 4 -0.12 34.73 -34.82
C LEU A 4 -1.31 34.19 -35.63
N GLY A 5 -1.02 33.38 -36.66
CA GLY A 5 -2.04 32.69 -37.44
C GLY A 5 -2.83 31.69 -36.58
N ALA A 6 -4.04 31.36 -37.01
CA ALA A 6 -4.93 30.45 -36.28
C ALA A 6 -4.24 29.10 -35.97
N SER A 7 -3.52 28.53 -36.93
CA SER A 7 -2.78 27.27 -36.76
C SER A 7 -1.68 27.36 -35.69
N ALA A 8 -0.97 28.48 -35.63
CA ALA A 8 0.07 28.70 -34.62
C ALA A 8 -0.53 28.85 -33.21
N LYS A 9 -1.66 29.55 -33.07
CA LYS A 9 -2.39 29.63 -31.80
C LYS A 9 -2.91 28.26 -31.36
N GLY A 10 -3.50 27.50 -32.29
CA GLY A 10 -3.97 26.14 -32.02
C GLY A 10 -2.85 25.22 -31.52
N LEU A 11 -1.69 25.26 -32.16
CA LEU A 11 -0.52 24.50 -31.70
C LEU A 11 -0.09 24.89 -30.28
N ILE A 12 -0.02 26.19 -29.97
CA ILE A 12 0.34 26.68 -28.63
C ILE A 12 -0.66 26.16 -27.59
N PHE A 13 -1.97 26.27 -27.84
CA PHE A 13 -3.00 25.78 -26.92
C PHE A 13 -2.91 24.27 -26.71
N SER A 14 -2.68 23.48 -27.78
CA SER A 14 -2.53 22.03 -27.67
C SER A 14 -1.30 21.64 -26.84
N VAL A 15 -0.16 22.31 -27.02
CA VAL A 15 1.05 22.07 -26.23
C VAL A 15 0.82 22.44 -24.76
N LEU A 16 0.19 23.58 -24.48
CA LEU A 16 -0.15 23.97 -23.11
C LEU A 16 -1.09 22.96 -22.45
N ALA A 17 -2.13 22.52 -23.16
CA ALA A 17 -3.06 21.50 -22.66
C ALA A 17 -2.33 20.18 -22.34
N ALA A 18 -1.38 19.75 -23.19
CA ALA A 18 -0.57 18.57 -22.94
C ALA A 18 0.31 18.74 -21.68
N ILE A 19 0.98 19.88 -21.52
CA ILE A 19 1.81 20.17 -20.33
C ILE A 19 0.96 20.13 -19.06
N VAL A 20 -0.23 20.74 -19.06
CA VAL A 20 -1.15 20.72 -17.92
C VAL A 20 -1.60 19.30 -17.61
N ALA A 21 -1.96 18.50 -18.63
CA ALA A 21 -2.34 17.10 -18.43
C ALA A 21 -1.21 16.28 -17.80
N PHE A 22 0.03 16.48 -18.26
CA PHE A 22 1.21 15.84 -17.67
C PHE A 22 1.46 16.28 -16.23
N ALA A 23 1.34 17.58 -15.95
CA ALA A 23 1.49 18.11 -14.58
C ALA A 23 0.44 17.50 -13.64
N ILE A 24 -0.83 17.44 -14.06
CA ILE A 24 -1.89 16.80 -13.27
C ILE A 24 -1.55 15.33 -13.01
N TYR A 25 -1.10 14.60 -14.04
CA TYR A 25 -0.74 13.20 -13.89
C TYR A 25 0.39 13.00 -12.87
N TYR A 26 1.51 13.71 -13.03
CA TYR A 26 2.69 13.52 -12.17
C TYR A 26 2.52 14.05 -10.75
N ILE A 27 1.70 15.09 -10.54
CA ILE A 27 1.48 15.68 -9.23
C ILE A 27 0.39 14.94 -8.44
N TYR A 28 -0.66 14.43 -9.11
CA TYR A 28 -1.86 13.91 -8.41
C TYR A 28 -2.22 12.46 -8.72
N LEU A 29 -1.87 11.93 -9.89
CA LEU A 29 -2.37 10.62 -10.35
C LEU A 29 -1.30 9.53 -10.35
N LYS A 30 -0.01 9.90 -10.43
CA LYS A 30 1.09 8.95 -10.47
C LYS A 30 1.19 8.24 -9.13
N LYS A 31 0.90 6.94 -9.16
CA LYS A 31 1.04 6.07 -7.99
C LYS A 31 2.53 5.84 -7.69
N GLU A 32 2.90 5.99 -6.42
CA GLU A 32 4.24 5.70 -5.96
C GLU A 32 4.46 4.19 -5.82
N ASN A 33 5.65 3.74 -6.19
CA ASN A 33 6.09 2.37 -6.07
C ASN A 33 7.29 2.38 -5.12
N HIS A 34 7.06 1.96 -3.89
CA HIS A 34 8.07 1.94 -2.85
C HIS A 34 7.88 0.74 -1.93
N TYR A 35 8.96 0.40 -1.23
CA TYR A 35 8.95 -0.63 -0.19
C TYR A 35 8.97 0.04 1.17
N LEU A 36 8.22 -0.53 2.10
CA LEU A 36 8.18 -0.06 3.48
C LEU A 36 8.70 -1.13 4.42
N VAL A 37 9.44 -0.72 5.43
CA VAL A 37 9.57 -1.45 6.69
C VAL A 37 8.57 -0.85 7.66
N ASP A 38 7.74 -1.69 8.28
CA ASP A 38 6.72 -1.23 9.23
C ASP A 38 6.90 -1.82 10.62
N ASN A 39 6.64 -0.98 11.62
CA ASN A 39 6.60 -1.36 13.02
C ASN A 39 5.26 -0.98 13.66
N PRO A 40 4.32 -1.93 13.78
CA PRO A 40 3.04 -1.70 14.43
C PRO A 40 3.08 -1.93 15.95
N THR A 41 4.24 -2.19 16.56
CA THR A 41 4.39 -2.52 17.99
C THR A 41 4.84 -1.30 18.80
N PRO A 42 4.73 -1.32 20.14
CA PRO A 42 5.30 -0.29 20.99
C PRO A 42 6.83 -0.35 21.12
N ASP A 43 7.48 -1.39 20.58
CA ASP A 43 8.92 -1.56 20.69
C ASP A 43 9.67 -0.70 19.67
N THR A 44 10.96 -0.48 19.93
CA THR A 44 11.89 0.09 18.94
C THR A 44 12.79 -1.01 18.42
N TYR A 45 12.97 -1.03 17.10
CA TYR A 45 13.87 -1.97 16.43
C TYR A 45 14.97 -1.23 15.69
N TYR A 46 16.12 -1.88 15.59
CA TYR A 46 17.15 -1.52 14.63
C TYR A 46 17.19 -2.57 13.54
N PHE A 47 17.47 -2.18 12.30
CA PHE A 47 17.57 -3.14 11.21
C PHE A 47 18.56 -2.70 10.13
N LYS A 48 19.05 -3.68 9.37
CA LYS A 48 19.92 -3.47 8.21
C LYS A 48 19.35 -4.25 7.04
N VAL A 49 19.24 -3.61 5.89
CA VAL A 49 18.83 -4.26 4.64
C VAL A 49 20.07 -4.45 3.77
N ASN A 50 20.26 -5.64 3.21
CA ASN A 50 21.35 -5.96 2.29
C ASN A 50 22.76 -5.58 2.79
N ASN A 51 23.02 -5.75 4.09
CA ASN A 51 24.26 -5.34 4.77
C ASN A 51 24.56 -3.82 4.66
N GLY A 52 23.56 -3.00 4.37
CA GLY A 52 23.67 -1.55 4.33
C GLY A 52 23.70 -0.92 5.73
N GLU A 53 23.40 0.38 5.77
CA GLU A 53 23.38 1.17 6.99
C GLU A 53 22.34 0.67 8.00
N GLU A 54 22.66 0.85 9.28
CA GLU A 54 21.72 0.57 10.37
C GLU A 54 20.63 1.65 10.39
N ASN A 55 19.38 1.20 10.32
CA ASN A 55 18.20 2.02 10.42
C ASN A 55 17.52 1.78 11.78
N ILE A 56 16.82 2.78 12.28
CA ILE A 56 16.00 2.70 13.48
C ILE A 56 14.54 2.92 13.10
N ILE A 57 13.64 2.16 13.73
CA ILE A 57 12.20 2.33 13.57
C ILE A 57 11.50 2.21 14.92
N ALA A 58 10.91 3.32 15.35
CA ALA A 58 10.20 3.39 16.62
C ALA A 58 8.75 2.90 16.49
N SER A 59 8.04 2.94 17.61
CA SER A 59 6.65 2.49 17.71
C SER A 59 5.74 3.18 16.70
N GLY A 60 4.95 2.38 15.98
CA GLY A 60 3.93 2.86 15.05
C GLY A 60 4.47 3.53 13.79
N GLN A 61 5.80 3.55 13.59
CA GLN A 61 6.43 4.14 12.43
C GLN A 61 6.51 3.16 11.26
N TYR A 62 6.59 3.72 10.05
CA TYR A 62 7.06 3.05 8.85
C TYR A 62 8.19 3.88 8.24
N VAL A 63 9.09 3.21 7.52
CA VAL A 63 10.18 3.86 6.79
C VAL A 63 10.30 3.28 5.39
N THR A 64 10.58 4.14 4.42
CA THR A 64 10.85 3.72 3.04
C THR A 64 12.25 3.11 2.97
N VAL A 65 12.37 2.00 2.25
CA VAL A 65 13.65 1.32 2.03
C VAL A 65 13.83 0.97 0.56
N ASP A 66 15.09 0.93 0.13
CA ASP A 66 15.45 0.47 -1.20
C ASP A 66 15.67 -1.04 -1.20
N LEU A 67 14.88 -1.75 -2.02
CA LEU A 67 15.02 -3.18 -2.24
C LEU A 67 15.31 -3.48 -3.70
N ASN A 68 16.18 -4.47 -3.93
CA ASN A 68 16.49 -4.95 -5.27
C ASN A 68 15.46 -5.96 -5.72
N LYS A 69 15.15 -6.05 -7.01
CA LYS A 69 14.39 -7.19 -7.53
C LYS A 69 15.23 -8.47 -7.36
N GLY A 70 14.62 -9.55 -6.91
CA GLY A 70 15.30 -10.80 -6.58
C GLY A 70 15.60 -10.91 -5.08
N GLN A 71 16.73 -11.55 -4.75
CA GLN A 71 17.05 -11.89 -3.37
C GLN A 71 17.56 -10.66 -2.60
N ASN A 72 17.01 -10.46 -1.41
CA ASN A 72 17.44 -9.45 -0.45
C ASN A 72 17.65 -10.13 0.92
N LYS A 73 18.31 -9.41 1.83
CA LYS A 73 18.53 -9.83 3.22
C LYS A 73 18.13 -8.71 4.18
N ILE A 74 17.71 -9.09 5.38
CA ILE A 74 17.44 -8.18 6.47
C ILE A 74 17.95 -8.77 7.79
N GLN A 75 18.61 -7.92 8.57
CA GLN A 75 18.99 -8.20 9.95
C GLN A 75 18.16 -7.28 10.84
N VAL A 76 17.56 -7.82 11.90
CA VAL A 76 16.74 -7.06 12.84
C VAL A 76 17.26 -7.27 14.25
N PHE A 77 17.29 -6.20 15.02
CA PHE A 77 17.81 -6.14 16.38
C PHE A 77 16.78 -5.47 17.30
N ASP A 78 16.82 -5.84 18.58
CA ASP A 78 16.01 -5.20 19.61
C ASP A 78 16.57 -3.82 20.01
N LYS A 79 15.88 -3.14 20.93
CA LYS A 79 16.30 -1.84 21.48
C LYS A 79 17.71 -1.83 22.12
N ASN A 80 18.20 -2.99 22.56
CA ASN A 80 19.53 -3.16 23.15
C ASN A 80 20.57 -3.57 22.10
N LYS A 81 20.22 -3.51 20.80
CA LYS A 81 21.03 -3.97 19.66
C LYS A 81 21.39 -5.45 19.70
N LYS A 82 20.62 -6.26 20.43
CA LYS A 82 20.73 -7.72 20.34
C LYS A 82 20.01 -8.19 19.08
N MET A 83 20.71 -8.97 18.25
CA MET A 83 20.12 -9.53 17.02
C MET A 83 18.93 -10.43 17.37
N LEU A 84 17.78 -10.14 16.77
CA LEU A 84 16.57 -10.95 16.86
C LEU A 84 16.59 -12.03 15.77
N TYR A 85 16.91 -11.64 14.54
CA TYR A 85 17.06 -12.56 13.41
C TYR A 85 17.83 -11.96 12.23
N ASP A 86 18.28 -12.83 11.35
CA ASP A 86 18.83 -12.55 10.03
C ASP A 86 18.09 -13.43 9.01
N SER A 87 17.47 -12.82 8.00
CA SER A 87 16.62 -13.52 7.05
C SER A 87 16.82 -13.03 5.63
N ALA A 88 16.72 -13.94 4.67
CA ALA A 88 16.61 -13.63 3.25
C ALA A 88 15.15 -13.66 2.78
N PHE A 89 14.83 -12.88 1.75
CA PHE A 89 13.51 -12.86 1.11
C PHE A 89 13.64 -12.45 -0.36
N THR A 90 12.62 -12.76 -1.16
CA THR A 90 12.62 -12.49 -2.61
C THR A 90 11.57 -11.44 -2.96
N VAL A 91 12.00 -10.41 -3.66
CA VAL A 91 11.18 -9.31 -4.18
C VAL A 91 10.90 -9.55 -5.65
N ASN A 92 9.62 -9.64 -6.03
CA ASN A 92 9.23 -9.83 -7.44
C ASN A 92 8.53 -8.61 -8.02
N LYS A 93 7.90 -7.78 -7.19
CA LYS A 93 7.15 -6.59 -7.58
C LYS A 93 7.85 -5.33 -7.12
N LEU A 94 7.46 -4.18 -7.69
CA LEU A 94 8.03 -2.86 -7.41
C LEU A 94 7.51 -2.20 -6.12
N ARG A 95 6.83 -2.97 -5.27
CA ARG A 95 6.29 -2.50 -3.99
C ARG A 95 6.17 -3.68 -3.04
N GLY A 96 6.24 -3.39 -1.76
CA GLY A 96 6.10 -4.41 -0.73
C GLY A 96 6.20 -3.83 0.67
N LEU A 97 5.92 -4.70 1.63
CA LEU A 97 5.96 -4.40 3.05
C LEU A 97 6.84 -5.44 3.75
N LEU A 98 7.79 -4.96 4.53
CA LEU A 98 8.61 -5.71 5.46
C LEU A 98 8.00 -5.58 6.86
N ASN A 99 7.42 -6.67 7.33
CA ASN A 99 6.85 -6.83 8.65
C ASN A 99 7.93 -7.35 9.62
N ILE A 100 8.76 -6.44 10.11
CA ILE A 100 9.92 -6.82 10.92
C ILE A 100 9.53 -7.36 12.31
N ALA A 101 8.34 -6.98 12.78
CA ALA A 101 7.82 -7.39 14.07
C ALA A 101 6.97 -8.67 14.01
N HIS A 102 6.83 -9.28 12.83
CA HIS A 102 6.01 -10.49 12.58
C HIS A 102 4.58 -10.39 13.13
N LYS A 103 3.98 -9.20 13.06
CA LYS A 103 2.59 -8.96 13.49
C LYS A 103 1.60 -9.30 12.39
N ASP A 104 0.33 -9.38 12.77
CA ASP A 104 -0.75 -9.64 11.84
C ASP A 104 -1.10 -8.39 11.03
N TYR A 105 -1.11 -8.55 9.71
CA TYR A 105 -1.63 -7.60 8.74
C TYR A 105 -2.80 -8.23 8.00
N TYR A 106 -3.63 -7.37 7.43
CA TYR A 106 -4.80 -7.77 6.68
C TYR A 106 -4.78 -7.11 5.31
N VAL A 107 -4.77 -7.92 4.26
CA VAL A 107 -4.95 -7.44 2.89
C VAL A 107 -6.42 -7.51 2.55
N ASN A 108 -7.10 -6.37 2.58
CA ASN A 108 -8.51 -6.27 2.25
C ASN A 108 -8.71 -6.01 0.76
N ARG A 109 -9.79 -6.56 0.20
CA ARG A 109 -10.23 -6.29 -1.18
C ARG A 109 -11.46 -5.38 -1.14
N GLN A 110 -11.35 -4.21 -1.77
CA GLN A 110 -12.48 -3.32 -1.99
C GLN A 110 -12.99 -3.48 -3.41
N TYR A 111 -14.31 -3.65 -3.55
CA TYR A 111 -15.02 -3.74 -4.82
C TYR A 111 -15.55 -2.38 -5.26
N TYR A 112 -15.43 -2.09 -6.55
CA TYR A 112 -15.82 -0.85 -7.21
C TYR A 112 -16.65 -1.16 -8.46
N GLY A 113 -17.70 -0.37 -8.74
CA GLY A 113 -18.60 -0.63 -9.86
C GLY A 113 -20.05 -0.21 -9.60
N TYR A 114 -20.83 -0.10 -10.67
CA TYR A 114 -22.26 0.23 -10.61
C TYR A 114 -23.09 -1.01 -10.21
N ASN A 115 -24.16 -0.83 -9.42
CA ASN A 115 -25.05 -1.91 -8.94
C ASN A 115 -24.37 -3.06 -8.18
N LEU A 116 -23.31 -2.77 -7.42
CA LEU A 116 -22.65 -3.75 -6.56
C LEU A 116 -23.49 -4.09 -5.32
N ASN A 117 -23.88 -5.35 -5.18
CA ASN A 117 -24.34 -5.88 -3.91
C ASN A 117 -23.12 -6.24 -3.04
N LYS A 118 -22.62 -5.24 -2.30
CA LYS A 118 -21.43 -5.38 -1.44
C LYS A 118 -21.58 -6.49 -0.40
N ASP A 119 -22.76 -6.61 0.19
CA ASP A 119 -23.03 -7.61 1.23
C ASP A 119 -22.97 -9.03 0.66
N SER A 120 -23.55 -9.25 -0.52
CA SER A 120 -23.50 -10.55 -1.20
C SER A 120 -22.09 -10.95 -1.61
N LEU A 121 -21.26 -9.99 -2.04
CA LEU A 121 -19.86 -10.27 -2.41
C LEU A 121 -19.04 -10.65 -1.19
N ARG A 122 -19.29 -9.98 -0.07
CA ARG A 122 -18.53 -10.10 1.17
C ARG A 122 -18.93 -11.32 2.00
N ALA A 123 -20.22 -11.64 2.06
CA ALA A 123 -20.75 -12.76 2.85
C ALA A 123 -20.24 -14.14 2.41
N LYS A 124 -19.57 -14.23 1.26
CA LYS A 124 -18.98 -15.47 0.74
C LYS A 124 -17.74 -15.91 1.50
N HIS A 125 -17.07 -15.01 2.19
CA HIS A 125 -15.87 -15.30 2.96
C HIS A 125 -15.94 -14.65 4.33
N ASN A 126 -15.18 -15.20 5.26
CA ASN A 126 -15.02 -14.64 6.58
C ASN A 126 -13.62 -14.90 7.10
N ILE A 127 -13.24 -14.12 8.11
CA ILE A 127 -12.05 -14.33 8.91
C ILE A 127 -12.44 -14.20 10.38
N VAL A 128 -11.68 -14.87 11.24
CA VAL A 128 -11.79 -14.69 12.69
C VAL A 128 -10.66 -13.78 13.15
N VAL A 129 -11.01 -12.66 13.78
CA VAL A 129 -10.06 -11.72 14.39
C VAL A 129 -10.48 -11.53 15.84
N ASP A 130 -9.58 -11.85 16.78
CA ASP A 130 -9.83 -11.72 18.22
C ASP A 130 -11.10 -12.43 18.74
N GLY A 131 -11.50 -13.52 18.07
CA GLY A 131 -12.69 -14.29 18.42
C GLY A 131 -13.97 -13.78 17.74
N GLU A 132 -13.93 -12.66 17.05
CA GLU A 132 -15.05 -12.13 16.26
C GLU A 132 -14.96 -12.61 14.80
N THR A 133 -16.07 -13.12 14.27
CA THR A 133 -16.19 -13.48 12.86
C THR A 133 -16.55 -12.26 12.04
N LEU A 134 -15.64 -11.81 11.19
CA LEU A 134 -15.84 -10.71 10.26
C LEU A 134 -16.12 -11.28 8.87
N PHE A 135 -17.25 -10.93 8.28
CA PHE A 135 -17.55 -11.32 6.90
C PHE A 135 -16.76 -10.41 5.97
N THR A 136 -15.75 -10.94 5.31
CA THR A 136 -14.82 -10.18 4.46
C THR A 136 -13.95 -11.10 3.62
N ASP A 137 -13.52 -10.58 2.47
CA ASP A 137 -12.51 -11.21 1.61
C ASP A 137 -11.08 -10.88 2.04
N ALA A 138 -10.91 -10.21 3.19
CA ALA A 138 -9.61 -9.87 3.72
C ALA A 138 -8.79 -11.12 4.05
N LYS A 139 -7.48 -11.07 3.78
CA LYS A 139 -6.55 -12.15 4.09
C LYS A 139 -5.59 -11.72 5.18
N LYS A 140 -5.51 -12.52 6.25
CA LYS A 140 -4.51 -12.37 7.30
C LYS A 140 -3.14 -12.81 6.79
N ILE A 141 -2.11 -11.99 7.04
CA ILE A 141 -0.73 -12.24 6.65
C ILE A 141 0.19 -11.84 7.81
N ASN A 142 1.18 -12.67 8.12
CA ASN A 142 2.19 -12.42 9.16
C ASN A 142 3.63 -12.69 8.69
N LYS A 143 3.82 -12.88 7.38
CA LYS A 143 5.13 -13.16 6.77
C LYS A 143 6.05 -11.93 6.88
N LEU A 144 7.36 -12.17 6.89
CA LEU A 144 8.38 -11.11 6.88
C LEU A 144 8.20 -10.13 5.72
N TYR A 145 8.00 -10.65 4.50
CA TYR A 145 7.84 -9.84 3.30
C TYR A 145 6.54 -10.17 2.58
N THR A 146 5.81 -9.13 2.17
CA THR A 146 4.55 -9.25 1.42
C THR A 146 4.48 -8.21 0.31
N GLU A 147 4.01 -8.63 -0.86
CA GLU A 147 3.84 -7.76 -2.05
C GLU A 147 2.50 -8.01 -2.77
N ASP A 148 1.59 -8.77 -2.14
CA ASP A 148 0.28 -9.10 -2.73
C ASP A 148 -0.81 -8.09 -2.36
N PHE A 149 -0.55 -6.81 -2.62
CA PHE A 149 -1.51 -5.72 -2.43
C PHE A 149 -1.32 -4.59 -3.45
N TYR A 150 -2.36 -3.78 -3.64
CA TYR A 150 -2.30 -2.61 -4.52
C TYR A 150 -1.93 -1.34 -3.75
N TYR A 151 -2.55 -1.06 -2.60
CA TYR A 151 -2.22 0.08 -1.75
C TYR A 151 -1.44 -0.38 -0.52
N ASN A 152 -0.35 0.32 -0.21
CA ASN A 152 0.45 0.12 0.98
C ASN A 152 -0.22 0.72 2.22
N ILE A 153 0.32 0.48 3.41
CA ILE A 153 -0.25 0.96 4.68
C ILE A 153 -0.37 2.49 4.77
N ASN A 154 0.51 3.21 4.05
CA ASN A 154 0.56 4.67 4.02
C ASN A 154 -0.24 5.29 2.86
N GLU A 155 -0.96 4.48 2.09
CA GLU A 155 -1.74 4.94 0.93
C GLU A 155 -3.24 4.75 1.19
N GLU A 156 -4.08 5.63 0.66
CA GLU A 156 -5.54 5.49 0.74
C GLU A 156 -6.14 4.82 -0.49
N TYR A 157 -7.29 4.18 -0.30
CA TYR A 157 -8.14 3.76 -1.42
C TYR A 157 -8.60 4.99 -2.21
N ASP A 158 -8.81 4.82 -3.52
CA ASP A 158 -9.37 5.89 -4.36
C ASP A 158 -10.76 6.30 -3.84
N LYS A 159 -10.93 7.60 -3.55
CA LYS A 159 -12.19 8.16 -3.02
C LYS A 159 -13.31 8.21 -4.06
N VAL A 160 -12.96 8.36 -5.33
CA VAL A 160 -13.91 8.51 -6.45
C VAL A 160 -13.59 7.46 -7.51
N ILE A 161 -14.60 6.68 -7.87
CA ILE A 161 -14.50 5.67 -8.91
C ILE A 161 -14.78 6.35 -10.25
N LYS A 162 -13.91 6.14 -11.25
CA LYS A 162 -14.25 6.45 -12.65
C LYS A 162 -15.51 5.66 -13.01
N ASN A 163 -16.43 6.20 -13.79
CA ASN A 163 -17.66 5.51 -14.20
C ASN A 163 -17.32 4.20 -14.96
N ILE A 164 -17.19 3.08 -14.26
CA ILE A 164 -16.82 1.78 -14.84
C ILE A 164 -18.07 0.90 -14.82
N GLN A 165 -18.53 0.49 -16.00
CA GLN A 165 -19.67 -0.42 -16.17
C GLN A 165 -19.40 -1.83 -15.60
N LYS A 166 -18.14 -2.17 -15.35
CA LYS A 166 -17.67 -3.48 -14.86
C LYS A 166 -17.22 -3.39 -13.40
N VAL A 167 -17.43 -4.46 -12.65
CA VAL A 167 -16.89 -4.61 -11.30
C VAL A 167 -15.37 -4.69 -11.36
N GLU A 168 -14.69 -3.75 -10.72
CA GLU A 168 -13.26 -3.78 -10.45
C GLU A 168 -13.00 -4.02 -8.97
N SER A 169 -11.78 -4.42 -8.62
CA SER A 169 -11.35 -4.45 -7.22
C SER A 169 -9.90 -4.03 -7.07
N ARG A 170 -9.60 -3.45 -5.91
CA ARG A 170 -8.23 -3.15 -5.47
C ARG A 170 -8.03 -3.67 -4.07
N THR A 171 -6.78 -4.01 -3.75
CA THR A 171 -6.41 -4.49 -2.43
C THR A 171 -5.57 -3.47 -1.68
N LYS A 172 -5.77 -3.32 -0.38
CA LYS A 172 -4.93 -2.49 0.51
C LYS A 172 -4.48 -3.35 1.67
N ILE A 173 -3.21 -3.22 2.07
CA ILE A 173 -2.69 -3.84 3.28
C ILE A 173 -2.92 -2.89 4.46
N PHE A 174 -3.30 -3.46 5.60
CA PHE A 174 -3.61 -2.75 6.83
C PHE A 174 -2.88 -3.41 8.01
N ARG A 175 -2.47 -2.60 8.99
CA ARG A 175 -2.22 -3.13 10.34
C ARG A 175 -3.54 -3.61 10.92
N LYS A 176 -3.49 -4.55 11.87
CA LYS A 176 -4.68 -5.13 12.49
C LYS A 176 -5.72 -4.10 12.96
N GLN A 177 -5.31 -3.13 13.78
CA GLN A 177 -6.27 -2.16 14.33
C GLN A 177 -6.85 -1.25 13.24
N ASP A 178 -6.03 -0.82 12.28
CA ASP A 178 -6.49 0.00 11.15
C ASP A 178 -7.48 -0.76 10.27
N PHE A 179 -7.29 -2.07 10.09
CA PHE A 179 -8.25 -2.92 9.40
C PHE A 179 -9.58 -3.00 10.15
N LEU A 180 -9.57 -3.19 11.47
CA LEU A 180 -10.78 -3.25 12.28
C LEU A 180 -11.54 -1.92 12.23
N ASN A 181 -10.83 -0.79 12.35
CA ASN A 181 -11.43 0.54 12.23
C ASN A 181 -12.03 0.75 10.84
N TYR A 182 -11.28 0.44 9.78
CA TYR A 182 -11.78 0.50 8.40
C TYR A 182 -13.02 -0.37 8.21
N TYR A 183 -13.01 -1.59 8.73
CA TYR A 183 -14.13 -2.52 8.60
C TYR A 183 -15.39 -1.94 9.24
N LYS A 184 -15.28 -1.41 10.47
CA LYS A 184 -16.38 -0.77 11.19
C LYS A 184 -16.93 0.44 10.42
N ASP A 185 -16.05 1.37 10.03
CA ASP A 185 -16.43 2.61 9.36
C ASP A 185 -17.00 2.37 7.95
N TYR A 186 -16.41 1.46 7.18
CA TYR A 186 -16.81 1.23 5.78
C TYR A 186 -18.09 0.40 5.65
N TYR A 187 -18.34 -0.51 6.61
CA TYR A 187 -19.51 -1.39 6.61
C TYR A 187 -20.60 -0.97 7.60
N ASN A 188 -20.37 0.10 8.39
CA ASN A 188 -21.28 0.59 9.43
C ASN A 188 -21.62 -0.48 10.49
N GLU A 189 -20.61 -1.21 10.96
CA GLU A 189 -20.68 -2.23 12.03
C GLU A 189 -19.90 -1.77 13.27
#